data_AF-A0A1I4CSQ5-F1
#
_entry.id   AF-A0A1I4CSQ5-F1
#
_cell.length_a   1.000
_cell.length_b   1.000
_cell.length_c   1.000
_cell.angle_alpha   90.00
_cell.angle_beta   90.00
_cell.angle_gamma   90.00
#
_symmetry.space_group_name_H-M   'P 1'
#
loop_
_entity.id
_entity.type
_entity.pdbx_description
1 polymer ?
#
loop_
_entity_poly.entity_id
_entity_poly.type
_entity_poly.pdbx_seq_one_letter_code
_entity_poly.pdbx_strand_id
1 'polypeptide(L)'
;MGYPDEAVLRQMEDGLGDITGEGEAAGGLVHAVTDAAGRLVKITFNPRVMRMDSRELAEETGAAVRRAQEDGQRKTRELVGETLGRSAPEGLPDHTGFWNGLREMREAFDRSMTDREAEVARRLRDLD
;
A
#
# COMPACT_ATOMS: atom_id res chain seq x y z
N MET A 1 -23.57 18.14 -10.95
CA MET A 1 -22.79 17.29 -10.04
C MET A 1 -21.35 17.42 -10.49
N GLY A 2 -20.60 18.33 -9.86
CA GLY A 2 -19.23 18.64 -10.30
C GLY A 2 -18.31 17.51 -9.89
N TYR A 3 -17.72 16.83 -10.86
CA TYR A 3 -16.57 15.96 -10.60
C TYR A 3 -15.45 16.81 -9.98
N PRO A 4 -14.68 16.27 -9.02
CA PRO A 4 -13.51 16.98 -8.50
C PRO A 4 -12.61 17.40 -9.66
N ASP A 5 -12.04 18.61 -9.55
CA ASP A 5 -11.12 19.17 -10.54
C ASP A 5 -9.98 18.17 -10.83
N GLU A 6 -9.64 18.01 -12.11
CA GLU A 6 -8.58 17.10 -12.57
C GLU A 6 -7.24 17.37 -11.87
N ALA A 7 -6.99 18.62 -11.49
CA ALA A 7 -5.82 19.01 -10.72
C ALA A 7 -5.83 18.43 -9.29
N VAL A 8 -7.01 18.36 -8.65
CA VAL A 8 -7.19 17.82 -7.30
C VAL A 8 -7.00 16.31 -7.30
N LEU A 9 -7.53 15.62 -8.32
CA LEU A 9 -7.35 14.18 -8.49
C LEU A 9 -5.87 13.81 -8.67
N ARG A 10 -5.15 14.56 -9.52
CA ARG A 10 -3.73 14.32 -9.78
C ARG A 10 -2.87 14.57 -8.54
N GLN A 11 -3.17 15.61 -7.77
CA GLN A 11 -2.48 15.89 -6.51
C GLN A 11 -2.72 14.79 -5.47
N MET A 12 -3.91 14.20 -5.44
CA MET A 12 -4.20 13.04 -4.60
C MET A 12 -3.44 11.80 -5.08
N GLU A 13 -3.39 11.53 -6.38
CA GLU A 13 -2.67 10.39 -6.94
C GLU A 13 -1.17 10.43 -6.64
N ASP A 14 -0.54 11.60 -6.82
CA ASP A 14 0.87 11.82 -6.50
C ASP A 14 1.11 11.66 -4.98
N GLY A 15 0.25 12.28 -4.16
CA GLY A 15 0.35 12.20 -2.70
C GLY A 15 0.16 10.79 -2.16
N LEU A 16 -0.72 9.97 -2.76
CA LEU A 16 -0.90 8.56 -2.42
C LEU A 16 0.28 7.70 -2.88
N GLY A 17 0.93 8.05 -3.99
CA GLY A 17 2.11 7.35 -4.50
C GLY A 17 3.29 7.38 -3.54
N ASP A 18 3.41 8.46 -2.76
CA ASP A 18 4.50 8.67 -1.79
C ASP A 18 4.21 8.09 -0.40
N ILE A 19 2.99 7.59 -0.13
CA ILE A 19 2.67 7.02 1.18
C ILE A 19 3.36 5.67 1.36
N THR A 20 4.19 5.61 2.39
CA THR A 20 4.73 4.37 2.94
C THR A 20 4.23 4.12 4.35
N GLY A 21 3.83 2.89 4.62
CA GLY A 21 3.54 2.39 5.96
C GLY A 21 4.78 1.75 6.57
N GLU A 22 5.03 2.00 7.85
CA GLU A 22 6.19 1.47 8.60
C GLU A 22 5.73 0.69 9.83
N GLY A 23 6.39 -0.43 10.11
CA GLY A 23 6.03 -1.30 11.21
C GLY A 23 7.21 -2.03 11.80
N GLU A 24 7.33 -1.99 13.13
CA GLU A 24 8.39 -2.67 13.86
C GLU A 24 7.85 -3.75 14.78
N ALA A 25 8.65 -4.78 15.03
CA ALA A 25 8.35 -5.86 15.97
C ALA A 25 9.62 -6.36 16.67
N ALA A 26 9.42 -7.23 17.67
CA ALA A 26 10.48 -7.75 18.52
C ALA A 26 11.41 -6.68 19.12
N GLY A 27 10.86 -5.54 19.54
CA GLY A 27 11.64 -4.41 20.07
C GLY A 27 12.54 -3.74 19.03
N GLY A 28 12.10 -3.67 17.77
CA GLY A 28 12.84 -3.02 16.67
C GLY A 28 13.83 -3.93 15.95
N LEU A 29 13.80 -5.24 16.23
CA LEU A 29 14.67 -6.19 15.55
C LEU A 29 14.13 -6.61 14.17
N VAL A 30 12.82 -6.47 13.95
CA VAL A 30 12.19 -6.62 12.64
C VAL A 30 11.53 -5.32 12.25
N HIS A 31 11.81 -4.82 11.05
CA HIS A 31 11.20 -3.63 10.48
C HIS A 31 10.66 -3.93 9.09
N ALA A 32 9.39 -3.60 8.85
CA ALA A 32 8.70 -3.78 7.57
C ALA A 32 8.22 -2.44 7.03
N VAL A 33 8.28 -2.28 5.71
CA VAL A 33 7.76 -1.12 4.99
C VAL A 33 6.81 -1.58 3.90
N THR A 34 5.64 -0.97 3.84
CA THR A 34 4.65 -1.22 2.80
C THR A 34 4.39 0.04 1.97
N ASP A 35 3.96 -0.14 0.73
CA ASP A 35 3.39 0.95 -0.07
C ASP A 35 1.96 1.30 0.41
N ALA A 36 1.36 2.32 -0.21
CA ALA A 36 -0.01 2.77 0.06
C ALA A 36 -1.09 1.69 -0.18
N ALA A 37 -0.79 0.68 -1.01
CA ALA A 37 -1.68 -0.45 -1.25
C ALA A 37 -1.52 -1.57 -0.20
N GLY A 38 -0.62 -1.40 0.78
CA GLY A 38 -0.32 -2.40 1.80
C GLY A 38 0.59 -3.53 1.30
N ARG A 39 1.18 -3.39 0.11
CA ARG A 39 2.14 -4.37 -0.44
C ARG A 39 3.48 -4.18 0.25
N LEU A 40 4.08 -5.27 0.70
CA LEU A 40 5.40 -5.26 1.34
C LEU A 40 6.47 -4.89 0.31
N VAL A 41 7.18 -3.78 0.53
CA VAL A 41 8.25 -3.31 -0.36
C VAL A 41 9.64 -3.51 0.25
N LYS A 42 9.74 -3.58 1.57
CA LYS A 42 11.00 -3.82 2.27
C LYS A 42 10.78 -4.53 3.60
N ILE A 43 11.67 -5.44 3.92
CA ILE A 43 11.84 -5.97 5.27
C ILE A 43 13.31 -5.91 5.67
N THR A 44 13.57 -5.52 6.91
CA THR A 44 14.91 -5.43 7.48
C THR A 44 14.96 -6.21 8.77
N PHE A 45 15.93 -7.10 8.88
CA PHE A 45 16.20 -7.89 10.07
C PHE A 45 17.48 -7.42 10.73
N ASN A 46 17.41 -7.13 12.03
CA ASN A 46 18.61 -7.03 12.85
C ASN A 46 19.21 -8.44 12.99
N PRO A 47 20.53 -8.64 12.82
CA PRO A 47 21.14 -9.97 12.94
C PRO A 47 20.81 -10.73 14.24
N ARG A 48 20.47 -10.00 15.32
CA ARG A 48 20.05 -10.59 16.59
C ARG A 48 18.76 -11.42 16.48
N VAL A 49 17.90 -11.19 15.49
CA VAL A 49 16.69 -12.02 15.27
C VAL A 49 17.03 -13.47 14.96
N MET A 50 18.23 -13.75 14.45
CA MET A 50 18.67 -15.12 14.14
C MET A 50 18.91 -15.98 15.40
N ARG A 51 18.78 -15.37 16.58
CA ARG A 51 18.80 -16.07 17.87
C ARG A 51 17.41 -16.52 18.32
N MET A 52 16.36 -15.98 17.72
CA MET A 52 14.98 -16.43 17.93
C MET A 52 14.80 -17.78 17.26
N ASP A 53 13.88 -18.57 17.79
CA ASP A 53 13.45 -19.75 17.06
C ASP A 53 12.63 -19.35 15.82
N SER A 54 12.49 -20.28 14.87
CA SER A 54 11.83 -20.01 13.60
C SER A 54 10.36 -19.61 13.74
N ARG A 55 9.68 -20.08 14.79
CA ARG A 55 8.28 -19.75 15.03
C ARG A 55 8.15 -18.33 15.59
N GLU A 56 8.96 -17.99 16.58
CA GLU A 56 9.02 -16.63 17.14
C GLU A 56 9.37 -15.61 16.05
N LEU A 57 10.37 -15.90 15.20
CA LEU A 57 10.74 -15.02 14.09
C LEU A 57 9.58 -14.83 13.09
N ALA A 58 8.83 -15.89 12.78
CA ALA A 58 7.69 -15.81 11.87
C ALA A 58 6.54 -14.97 12.46
N GLU A 59 6.25 -15.15 13.75
CA GLU A 59 5.21 -14.40 14.46
C GLU A 59 5.56 -12.90 14.53
N GLU A 60 6.80 -12.57 14.90
CA GLU A 60 7.27 -11.18 14.97
C GLU A 60 7.39 -10.54 13.58
N THR A 61 7.77 -11.30 12.56
CA THR A 61 7.75 -10.84 11.17
C THR A 61 6.33 -10.49 10.72
N GLY A 62 5.36 -11.36 10.98
CA GLY A 62 3.96 -11.10 10.69
C GLY A 62 3.42 -9.88 11.45
N ALA A 63 3.87 -9.68 12.70
CA ALA A 63 3.52 -8.50 13.49
C ALA A 63 4.06 -7.20 12.91
N ALA A 64 5.32 -7.18 12.45
CA ALA A 64 5.93 -6.01 11.82
C ALA A 64 5.18 -5.63 10.52
N VAL A 65 4.89 -6.62 9.67
CA VAL A 65 4.16 -6.39 8.41
C VAL A 65 2.75 -5.85 8.67
N ARG A 66 2.01 -6.45 9.61
CA ARG A 66 0.67 -5.98 9.97
C ARG A 66 0.69 -4.53 10.46
N ARG A 67 1.66 -4.17 11.32
CA ARG A 67 1.83 -2.80 11.80
C ARG A 67 2.15 -1.82 10.67
N ALA A 68 2.97 -2.22 9.71
CA ALA A 68 3.27 -1.40 8.54
C ALA A 68 2.01 -1.14 7.70
N GLN A 69 1.18 -2.16 7.49
CA GLN A 69 -0.09 -2.02 6.79
C GLN A 69 -1.07 -1.10 7.53
N GLU A 70 -1.19 -1.24 8.85
CA GLU A 70 -2.01 -0.37 9.70
C GLU A 70 -1.53 1.09 9.66
N ASP A 71 -0.21 1.30 9.67
CA ASP A 71 0.42 2.62 9.56
C ASP A 71 0.14 3.28 8.20
N GLY A 72 0.33 2.53 7.11
CA GLY A 72 0.01 3.00 5.75
C GLY A 72 -1.47 3.32 5.56
N GLN A 73 -2.36 2.50 6.12
CA GLN A 73 -3.80 2.77 6.10
C GLN A 73 -4.15 4.04 6.89
N ARG A 74 -3.51 4.24 8.05
CA ARG A 74 -3.71 5.45 8.87
C ARG A 74 -3.27 6.70 8.11
N LYS A 75 -2.05 6.71 7.58
CA LYS A 75 -1.49 7.83 6.78
C LYS A 75 -2.35 8.14 5.55
N THR A 76 -2.86 7.11 4.88
CA THR A 76 -3.80 7.26 3.76
C THR A 76 -5.08 7.96 4.20
N ARG A 77 -5.69 7.51 5.32
CA ARG A 77 -6.89 8.13 5.86
C ARG A 77 -6.67 9.59 6.28
N GLU A 78 -5.51 9.90 6.85
CA GLU A 78 -5.11 11.25 7.24
C GLU A 78 -4.96 12.17 6.01
N LEU A 79 -4.19 11.78 5.00
CA LEU A 79 -4.00 12.57 3.76
C LEU A 79 -5.33 12.88 3.08
N VAL A 80 -6.20 11.88 3.02
CA VAL A 80 -7.52 11.97 2.43
C VAL A 80 -8.42 12.90 3.26
N GLY A 81 -8.43 12.73 4.58
CA GLY A 81 -9.19 13.56 5.50
C GLY A 81 -8.78 15.03 5.42
N GLU A 82 -7.49 15.32 5.34
CA GLU A 82 -6.97 16.68 5.18
C GLU A 82 -7.33 17.28 3.82
N THR A 83 -7.22 16.50 2.75
CA THR A 83 -7.47 16.99 1.38
C THR A 83 -8.96 17.22 1.13
N LEU A 84 -9.83 16.30 1.57
CA LEU A 84 -11.28 16.50 1.53
C LEU A 84 -11.74 17.58 2.51
N GLY A 85 -11.19 17.64 3.73
CA GLY A 85 -11.55 18.68 4.70
C GLY A 85 -11.24 20.09 4.21
N ARG A 86 -10.22 20.25 3.37
CA ARG A 86 -9.85 21.53 2.74
C ARG A 86 -10.66 21.84 1.47
N SER A 87 -11.34 20.85 0.87
CA SER A 87 -11.91 20.96 -0.48
C SER A 87 -13.38 20.51 -0.61
N ALA A 88 -14.04 20.01 0.43
CA ALA A 88 -15.35 19.38 0.30
C ALA A 88 -16.48 20.42 0.07
N PRO A 89 -17.20 20.34 -1.07
CA PRO A 89 -18.56 20.86 -1.17
C PRO A 89 -19.52 19.90 -0.45
N GLU A 90 -20.63 20.41 0.09
CA GLU A 90 -21.68 19.58 0.68
C GLU A 90 -22.21 18.57 -0.36
N GLY A 91 -22.00 17.26 -0.12
CA GLY A 91 -22.69 16.19 -0.86
C GLY A 91 -21.87 15.08 -1.52
N LEU A 92 -20.62 14.81 -1.12
CA LEU A 92 -19.92 13.60 -1.59
C LEU A 92 -20.40 12.34 -0.83
N PRO A 93 -20.58 11.19 -1.51
CA PRO A 93 -20.94 9.93 -0.86
C PRO A 93 -19.86 9.47 0.12
N ASP A 94 -20.28 8.67 1.09
CA ASP A 94 -19.46 8.22 2.22
C ASP A 94 -18.07 7.78 1.77
N HIS A 95 -17.05 8.44 2.32
CA HIS A 95 -15.62 8.26 2.07
C HIS A 95 -15.20 6.80 1.90
N THR A 96 -15.76 5.88 2.68
CA THR A 96 -15.51 4.44 2.61
C THR A 96 -15.80 3.82 1.24
N GLY A 97 -16.85 4.26 0.54
CA GLY A 97 -17.29 3.69 -0.74
C GLY A 97 -16.38 4.04 -1.91
N PHE A 98 -15.87 5.29 -1.94
CA PHE A 98 -14.90 5.72 -2.97
C PHE A 98 -13.59 4.94 -2.88
N TRP A 99 -13.08 4.73 -1.66
CA TRP A 99 -11.83 3.99 -1.43
C TRP A 99 -11.92 2.50 -1.73
N ASN A 100 -13.06 1.87 -1.49
CA ASN A 100 -13.27 0.47 -1.88
C ASN A 100 -13.27 0.34 -3.41
N GLY A 101 -13.90 1.27 -4.13
CA GLY A 101 -13.88 1.28 -5.60
C GLY A 101 -12.48 1.53 -6.18
N LEU A 102 -11.70 2.45 -5.60
CA LEU A 102 -10.34 2.72 -6.06
C LEU A 102 -9.38 1.55 -5.77
N ARG A 103 -9.55 0.85 -4.64
CA ARG A 103 -8.80 -0.36 -4.30
C ARG A 103 -9.10 -1.48 -5.31
N GLU A 104 -10.39 -1.74 -5.57
CA GLU A 104 -10.80 -2.75 -6.55
C GLU A 104 -10.28 -2.43 -7.95
N MET A 105 -10.25 -1.15 -8.34
CA MET A 105 -9.73 -0.71 -9.63
C MET A 105 -8.21 -0.91 -9.73
N ARG A 106 -7.45 -0.63 -8.66
CA ARG A 106 -5.99 -0.86 -8.60
C ARG A 106 -5.65 -2.36 -8.59
N GLU A 107 -6.41 -3.19 -7.87
CA GLU A 107 -6.25 -4.64 -7.84
C GLU A 107 -6.62 -5.31 -9.17
N ALA A 108 -7.60 -4.76 -9.90
CA ALA A 108 -7.91 -5.17 -11.26
C ALA A 108 -6.76 -4.80 -12.22
N PHE A 109 -6.16 -3.63 -12.02
CA PHE A 109 -5.01 -3.16 -12.82
C PHE A 109 -3.75 -4.00 -12.55
N ASP A 110 -3.43 -4.30 -11.29
CA ASP A 110 -2.29 -5.15 -10.88
C ASP A 110 -2.43 -6.57 -11.47
N ARG A 111 -3.64 -7.15 -11.42
CA ARG A 111 -3.94 -8.43 -12.10
C ARG A 111 -3.69 -8.34 -13.60
N SER A 112 -4.10 -7.25 -14.24
CA SER A 112 -3.91 -7.05 -15.69
C SER A 112 -2.45 -6.82 -16.10
N MET A 113 -1.62 -6.24 -15.24
CA MET A 113 -0.19 -6.01 -15.51
C MET A 113 0.62 -7.29 -15.33
N THR A 114 0.30 -8.08 -14.30
CA THR A 114 0.97 -9.36 -14.01
C THR A 114 0.75 -10.39 -15.15
N ASP A 115 -0.44 -10.41 -15.75
CA ASP A 115 -0.72 -11.26 -16.93
C ASP A 115 0.08 -10.83 -18.18
N ARG A 116 0.33 -9.53 -18.35
CA ARG A 116 1.10 -9.01 -19.50
C ARG A 116 2.59 -9.32 -19.40
N GLU A 117 3.17 -9.27 -18.19
CA GLU A 117 4.57 -9.65 -17.98
C GLU A 117 4.81 -11.14 -18.27
N ALA A 118 3.87 -12.01 -17.88
CA ALA A 118 3.94 -13.44 -18.16
C ALA A 118 3.87 -13.74 -19.68
N GLU A 119 3.10 -12.97 -20.44
CA GLU A 119 2.97 -13.11 -21.89
C GLU A 119 4.23 -12.63 -22.63
N VAL A 120 4.86 -11.54 -22.17
CA VAL A 120 6.13 -11.05 -22.73
C VAL A 120 7.28 -12.01 -22.43
N ALA A 121 7.35 -12.53 -21.20
CA ALA A 121 8.35 -13.54 -20.82
C ALA A 121 8.21 -14.86 -21.61
N ARG A 122 6.99 -15.19 -22.05
CA ARG A 122 6.72 -16.35 -22.91
C ARG A 122 7.17 -16.10 -24.35
N ARG A 123 6.83 -14.93 -24.92
CA ARG A 123 7.26 -14.55 -26.28
C ARG A 123 8.78 -14.47 -26.43
N LEU A 124 9.50 -14.06 -25.38
CA LEU A 124 10.96 -14.01 -25.41
C LEU A 124 11.62 -15.41 -25.35
N ARG A 125 10.94 -16.45 -24.84
CA ARG A 125 11.44 -17.83 -24.84
C ARG A 125 11.22 -18.57 -26.15
N ASP A 126 10.22 -18.15 -26.95
CA ASP A 126 9.93 -18.76 -28.25
C ASP A 126 10.80 -18.17 -29.39
N LEU A 127 11.77 -17.31 -29.05
CA LEU A 127 12.67 -16.61 -29.96
C LEU A 127 14.14 -17.09 -29.88
N ASP A 128 14.43 -18.12 -29.08
CA ASP A 128 15.66 -18.94 -29.10
C ASP A 128 15.38 -20.32 -29.72
#